data_AF-A0A6N7C1T9-F1
#
_entry.id   AF-A0A6N7C1T9-F1
#
_cell.length_a   1.000
_cell.length_b   1.000
_cell.length_c   1.000
_cell.angle_alpha   90.00
_cell.angle_beta   90.00
_cell.angle_gamma   90.00
#
_symmetry.space_group_name_H-M   'P 1'
#
loop_
_entity.id
_entity.type
_entity.pdbx_description
1 polymer ?
#
loop_
_entity_poly.entity_id
_entity_poly.type
_entity_poly.pdbx_seq_one_letter_code
_entity_poly.pdbx_strand_id
1 'polypeptide(L)'
;MIKNDSGIKSATGLTGSGSRDWIIQRISAVVLAVYSVVLLGFFLTHGDVTFVEWSSFMTSLPMRLFSLVAVLALAGHAWVGMWTVFTDYITTGKLGSSAAGLRLVLQSLMIIAILVFLFWGIMIFWGNGFGIAAV
;
A
#
# COMPACT_ATOMS: atom_id res chain seq x y z
N MET A 1 27.21 -29.93 -8.26
CA MET A 1 26.11 -28.94 -8.19
C MET A 1 26.69 -27.67 -7.58
N ILE A 2 26.98 -26.66 -8.40
CA ILE A 2 27.52 -25.38 -7.93
C ILE A 2 26.34 -24.59 -7.35
N LYS A 3 26.34 -24.35 -6.04
CA LYS A 3 25.41 -23.37 -5.44
C LYS A 3 25.89 -21.99 -5.88
N ASN A 4 25.14 -21.35 -6.76
CA ASN A 4 25.35 -19.95 -7.07
C ASN A 4 24.80 -19.12 -5.92
N ASP A 5 25.56 -19.01 -4.83
CA ASP A 5 25.26 -18.14 -3.69
C ASP A 5 25.69 -16.71 -4.03
N SER A 6 25.19 -16.15 -5.14
CA SER A 6 25.66 -14.84 -5.61
C SER A 6 25.44 -13.72 -4.58
N GLY A 7 24.61 -13.91 -3.55
CA GLY A 7 24.42 -12.95 -2.45
C GLY A 7 23.86 -11.59 -2.91
N ILE A 8 23.64 -11.41 -4.21
CA ILE A 8 23.19 -10.16 -4.80
C ILE A 8 21.70 -10.02 -4.50
N LYS A 9 21.42 -9.13 -3.55
CA LYS A 9 20.05 -8.71 -3.22
C LYS A 9 19.58 -7.72 -4.27
N SER A 10 18.32 -7.82 -4.68
CA SER A 10 17.69 -6.79 -5.51
C SER A 10 17.68 -5.47 -4.75
N ALA A 11 18.30 -4.43 -5.32
CA ALA A 11 18.34 -3.10 -4.72
C ALA A 11 16.97 -2.39 -4.73
N THR A 12 16.04 -2.85 -5.59
CA THR A 12 14.71 -2.24 -5.71
C THR A 12 13.59 -3.10 -5.11
N GLY A 13 13.90 -4.33 -4.68
CA GLY A 13 13.01 -5.13 -3.86
C GLY A 13 12.93 -4.56 -2.43
N LEU A 14 11.81 -4.72 -1.74
CA LEU A 14 11.57 -4.06 -0.46
C LEU A 14 12.59 -4.48 0.62
N THR A 15 12.84 -5.78 0.75
CA THR A 15 13.80 -6.31 1.75
C THR A 15 15.04 -6.96 1.13
N GLY A 16 15.05 -7.12 -0.19
CA GLY A 16 16.06 -7.87 -0.91
C GLY A 16 16.04 -9.38 -0.62
N SER A 17 14.95 -9.91 -0.05
CA SER A 17 14.77 -11.32 0.30
C SER A 17 13.35 -11.78 0.00
N GLY A 18 13.22 -12.73 -0.93
CA GLY A 18 11.90 -13.23 -1.36
C GLY A 18 11.05 -13.81 -0.22
N SER A 19 11.65 -14.47 0.77
CA SER A 19 10.90 -15.02 1.92
C SER A 19 10.36 -13.91 2.84
N ARG A 20 11.12 -12.84 3.06
CA ARG A 20 10.66 -11.68 3.86
C ARG A 20 9.58 -10.91 3.11
N ASP A 21 9.78 -10.66 1.82
CA ASP A 21 8.80 -9.99 0.97
C ASP A 21 7.50 -10.82 0.87
N TRP A 22 7.61 -12.15 0.84
CA TRP A 22 6.46 -13.05 0.91
C TRP A 22 5.65 -12.83 2.19
N ILE A 23 6.29 -12.79 3.36
CA ILE A 23 5.63 -12.59 4.66
C ILE A 23 4.94 -11.21 4.68
N ILE A 24 5.62 -10.15 4.24
CA ILE A 24 5.06 -8.80 4.16
C ILE A 24 3.79 -8.81 3.30
N GLN A 25 3.80 -9.50 2.16
CA GLN A 25 2.62 -9.58 1.29
C GLN A 25 1.42 -10.26 1.96
N ARG A 26 1.63 -11.31 2.76
CA ARG A 26 0.52 -12.07 3.38
C ARG A 26 -0.05 -11.32 4.57
N ILE A 27 0.80 -10.79 5.44
CA ILE A 27 0.35 -10.04 6.61
C ILE A 27 -0.40 -8.78 6.15
N SER A 28 0.15 -8.04 5.20
CA SER A 28 -0.53 -6.87 4.64
C SER A 28 -1.86 -7.22 3.98
N ALA A 29 -1.93 -8.33 3.23
CA ALA A 29 -3.19 -8.79 2.62
C ALA A 29 -4.27 -9.07 3.65
N VAL A 30 -3.93 -9.74 4.77
CA VAL A 30 -4.89 -10.01 5.86
C VAL A 30 -5.38 -8.70 6.49
N VAL A 31 -4.47 -7.77 6.79
CA VAL A 31 -4.83 -6.45 7.34
C VAL A 31 -5.79 -5.71 6.41
N LEU A 32 -5.47 -5.66 5.11
CA LEU A 32 -6.31 -5.00 4.11
C LEU A 32 -7.68 -5.69 3.95
N ALA A 33 -7.71 -7.02 3.95
CA ALA A 33 -8.95 -7.78 3.86
C ALA A 33 -9.87 -7.50 5.05
N VAL A 34 -9.34 -7.52 6.28
CA VAL A 34 -10.10 -7.18 7.48
C VAL A 34 -10.60 -5.73 7.42
N TYR A 35 -9.77 -4.80 6.96
CA TYR A 35 -10.16 -3.40 6.79
C TYR A 35 -11.31 -3.24 5.80
N SER A 36 -11.23 -3.91 4.65
CA SER A 36 -12.31 -3.95 3.66
C SER A 36 -13.60 -4.57 4.21
N VAL A 37 -13.51 -5.65 4.99
CA VAL A 37 -14.68 -6.26 5.63
C VAL A 37 -15.32 -5.33 6.66
N VAL A 38 -14.55 -4.59 7.44
CA VAL A 38 -15.07 -3.60 8.39
C VAL A 38 -15.80 -2.47 7.67
N LEU A 39 -15.22 -1.91 6.60
CA LEU A 39 -15.90 -0.90 5.78
C LEU A 39 -17.16 -1.45 5.13
N LEU A 40 -17.11 -2.67 4.57
CA LEU A 40 -18.27 -3.31 3.98
C LEU A 40 -19.37 -3.54 5.03
N GLY A 41 -19.01 -4.00 6.23
CA GLY A 41 -19.93 -4.18 7.35
C GLY A 41 -20.61 -2.87 7.76
N PHE A 42 -19.88 -1.76 7.76
CA PHE A 42 -20.48 -0.43 7.98
C PHE A 42 -21.56 -0.13 6.94
N PHE A 43 -21.26 -0.24 5.64
CA PHE A 43 -22.23 0.03 4.58
C PHE A 43 -23.41 -0.95 4.54
N LEU A 44 -23.22 -2.21 4.90
CA LEU A 44 -24.29 -3.20 4.91
C LEU A 44 -25.22 -3.08 6.13
N THR A 45 -24.80 -2.38 7.18
CA THR A 45 -25.58 -2.21 8.42
C THR A 45 -26.19 -0.82 8.56
N HIS A 46 -25.87 0.12 7.67
CA HIS A 46 -26.40 1.47 7.63
C HIS A 46 -27.10 1.69 6.28
N GLY A 47 -28.43 1.87 6.29
CA GLY A 47 -29.23 1.99 5.07
C GLY A 47 -28.93 3.26 4.27
N ASP A 48 -29.14 4.43 4.88
CA ASP A 48 -28.86 5.74 4.27
C ASP A 48 -27.69 6.40 4.99
N VAL A 49 -26.46 6.14 4.53
CA VAL A 49 -25.25 6.70 5.14
C VAL A 49 -25.21 8.22 4.97
N THR A 50 -25.46 8.94 6.05
CA THR A 50 -25.30 10.40 6.10
C THR A 50 -23.84 10.82 6.29
N PHE A 51 -23.53 12.09 5.99
CA PHE A 51 -22.20 12.65 6.27
C PHE A 51 -21.82 12.52 7.75
N VAL A 52 -22.79 12.74 8.66
CA VAL A 52 -22.55 12.71 10.11
C VAL A 52 -22.17 11.29 10.54
N GLU A 53 -22.93 10.26 10.13
CA GLU A 53 -22.63 8.87 10.48
C GLU A 53 -21.28 8.41 9.93
N TRP A 54 -20.99 8.71 8.66
CA TRP A 54 -19.71 8.39 8.05
C TRP A 54 -18.54 9.07 8.77
N SER A 55 -18.68 10.38 9.02
CA SER A 55 -17.67 11.17 9.71
C SER A 55 -17.44 10.64 11.12
N SER A 56 -18.49 10.39 11.91
CA SER A 56 -18.38 9.84 13.26
C SER A 56 -17.71 8.46 13.28
N PHE A 57 -18.03 7.58 12.33
CA PHE A 57 -17.41 6.27 12.21
C PHE A 57 -15.91 6.38 11.87
N MET A 58 -15.57 7.08 10.79
CA MET A 58 -14.19 7.21 10.30
C MET A 58 -13.28 8.03 11.22
N THR A 59 -13.86 8.98 11.98
CA THR A 59 -13.11 9.81 12.93
C THR A 59 -13.02 9.23 14.34
N SER A 60 -13.70 8.11 14.62
CA SER A 60 -13.52 7.37 15.86
C SER A 60 -12.07 6.92 16.03
N LEU A 61 -11.56 6.90 17.27
CA LEU A 61 -10.17 6.51 17.54
C LEU A 61 -9.80 5.12 16.96
N PRO A 62 -10.64 4.07 17.12
CA PRO A 62 -10.32 2.76 16.52
C PRO A 62 -10.19 2.82 15.00
N MET A 63 -11.07 3.56 14.32
CA MET A 63 -11.07 3.63 12.86
C MET A 63 -9.91 4.50 12.34
N ARG A 64 -9.55 5.59 13.03
CA ARG A 64 -8.35 6.38 12.72
C ARG A 64 -7.08 5.54 12.81
N LEU A 65 -6.91 4.80 13.91
CA LEU A 65 -5.75 3.91 14.09
C LEU A 65 -5.74 2.79 13.05
N PHE A 66 -6.89 2.16 12.80
CA PHE A 66 -6.98 1.06 11.85
C PHE A 66 -6.73 1.53 10.41
N SER A 67 -7.19 2.71 10.04
CA SER A 67 -6.92 3.32 8.73
C SER A 67 -5.43 3.62 8.53
N LEU A 68 -4.73 4.11 9.56
CA LEU A 68 -3.28 4.27 9.49
C LEU A 68 -2.56 2.94 9.27
N VAL A 69 -2.95 1.90 10.01
CA VAL A 69 -2.40 0.55 9.86
C VAL A 69 -2.69 0.00 8.45
N ALA A 70 -3.90 0.24 7.92
CA ALA A 70 -4.28 -0.17 6.57
C ALA A 70 -3.46 0.55 5.48
N VAL A 71 -3.17 1.84 5.64
CA VAL A 71 -2.32 2.60 4.70
C VAL A 71 -0.87 2.09 4.73
N LEU A 72 -0.33 1.76 5.92
CA LEU A 72 0.99 1.13 6.04
C LEU A 72 1.02 -0.27 5.42
N ALA A 73 -0.03 -1.07 5.63
CA ALA A 73 -0.18 -2.37 5.00
C ALA A 73 -0.26 -2.23 3.47
N LEU A 74 -1.02 -1.25 2.96
CA LEU A 74 -1.10 -0.94 1.53
C LEU A 74 0.27 -0.57 0.96
N ALA A 75 1.06 0.23 1.66
CA ALA A 75 2.41 0.59 1.23
C ALA A 75 3.29 -0.66 1.02
N GLY A 76 3.32 -1.57 1.99
CA GLY A 76 4.07 -2.83 1.87
C GLY A 76 3.52 -3.74 0.78
N HIS A 77 2.19 -3.90 0.72
CA HIS A 77 1.49 -4.76 -0.24
C HIS A 77 1.69 -4.30 -1.69
N ALA A 78 1.56 -3.00 -1.92
CA ALA A 78 1.73 -2.38 -3.22
C ALA A 78 3.19 -2.42 -3.65
N TRP A 79 4.15 -2.16 -2.75
CA TRP A 79 5.57 -2.21 -3.10
C TRP A 79 5.98 -3.59 -3.59
N VAL A 80 5.72 -4.64 -2.80
CA VAL A 80 6.10 -6.01 -3.15
C VAL A 80 5.32 -6.50 -4.38
N GLY A 81 4.00 -6.26 -4.41
CA GLY A 81 3.14 -6.68 -5.51
C GLY A 81 3.54 -6.04 -6.85
N MET A 82 3.65 -4.72 -6.89
CA MET A 82 3.99 -4.01 -8.13
C MET A 82 5.44 -4.22 -8.53
N TRP A 83 6.38 -4.34 -7.59
CA TRP A 83 7.75 -4.73 -7.93
C TRP A 83 7.78 -6.08 -8.64
N THR A 84 7.05 -7.07 -8.14
CA THR A 84 6.93 -8.40 -8.75
C THR A 84 6.35 -8.30 -10.17
N VAL A 85 5.27 -7.55 -10.35
CA VAL A 85 4.67 -7.30 -11.68
C VAL A 85 5.70 -6.66 -12.63
N PHE A 86 6.42 -5.64 -12.18
CA PHE A 86 7.40 -4.96 -13.03
C PHE A 86 8.58 -5.87 -13.40
N THR A 87 9.05 -6.74 -12.50
CA THR A 87 10.14 -7.66 -12.81
C THR A 87 9.73 -8.81 -13.71
N ASP A 88 8.48 -9.27 -13.62
CA ASP A 88 7.99 -10.44 -14.37
C ASP A 88 7.53 -10.08 -15.80
N TYR A 89 7.00 -8.87 -15.96
CA TYR A 89 6.40 -8.44 -17.23
C TYR A 89 7.23 -7.42 -18.00
N ILE A 90 8.04 -6.60 -17.34
CA ILE A 90 8.84 -5.56 -18.01
C ILE A 90 10.27 -6.08 -18.17
N THR A 91 10.44 -7.06 -19.05
CA THR A 91 11.73 -7.76 -19.26
C THR A 91 12.37 -7.38 -20.59
N THR A 92 13.69 -7.55 -20.68
CA THR A 92 14.43 -7.34 -21.93
C THR A 92 13.95 -8.25 -23.05
N GLY A 93 13.50 -9.46 -22.74
CA GLY A 93 12.91 -10.37 -23.73
C GLY A 93 11.59 -9.86 -24.34
N LYS A 94 10.78 -9.10 -23.57
CA LYS A 94 9.49 -8.57 -24.03
C LYS A 94 9.58 -7.15 -24.61
N LEU A 95 10.48 -6.32 -24.08
CA LEU A 95 10.55 -4.87 -24.37
C LEU A 95 11.94 -4.41 -24.87
N GLY A 96 12.87 -5.33 -25.09
CA GLY A 96 14.22 -5.01 -25.58
C GLY A 96 15.03 -4.16 -24.59
N SER A 97 15.87 -3.27 -25.13
CA SER A 97 16.76 -2.42 -24.32
C SER A 97 16.03 -1.37 -23.48
N SER A 98 14.78 -1.05 -23.80
CA SER A 98 13.98 -0.06 -23.07
C SER A 98 13.47 -0.55 -21.71
N ALA A 99 13.46 -1.86 -21.48
CA ALA A 99 12.85 -2.48 -20.31
C ALA A 99 13.42 -1.97 -18.97
N ALA A 100 14.74 -1.80 -18.88
CA ALA A 100 15.40 -1.37 -17.65
C ALA A 100 15.02 0.07 -17.27
N GLY A 101 15.03 0.98 -18.25
CA GLY A 101 14.64 2.38 -18.04
C GLY A 101 13.16 2.51 -17.64
N LEU A 102 12.28 1.80 -18.34
CA LEU A 102 10.85 1.80 -18.02
C LEU A 102 10.56 1.26 -16.61
N ARG A 103 11.23 0.17 -16.22
CA ARG A 103 11.09 -0.40 -14.87
C ARG A 103 11.50 0.60 -13.79
N LEU A 104 12.62 1.31 -14.00
CA LEU A 104 13.11 2.30 -13.04
C LEU A 104 12.10 3.45 -12.87
N VAL A 105 11.54 3.96 -13.98
CA VAL A 105 10.53 5.02 -13.94
C VAL A 105 9.28 4.56 -13.21
N LEU A 106 8.70 3.42 -13.61
CA LEU A 106 7.48 2.91 -12.99
C LEU A 106 7.65 2.58 -11.51
N GLN A 107 8.80 2.02 -11.14
CA GLN A 107 9.11 1.76 -9.75
C GLN A 107 9.26 3.05 -8.94
N SER A 108 9.87 4.09 -9.51
CA SER A 108 9.96 5.41 -8.87
C SER A 108 8.58 6.05 -8.68
N LEU A 109 7.73 6.02 -9.71
CA LEU A 109 6.36 6.54 -9.66
C LEU A 109 5.51 5.80 -8.62
N MET A 110 5.64 4.48 -8.52
CA MET A 110 4.98 3.67 -7.50
C MET A 110 5.41 4.09 -6.09
N ILE A 111 6.71 4.26 -5.84
CA ILE A 111 7.22 4.70 -4.53
C ILE A 111 6.68 6.09 -4.18
N ILE A 112 6.67 7.02 -5.14
CA ILE A 112 6.10 8.36 -4.95
C ILE A 112 4.61 8.26 -4.59
N ALA A 113 3.83 7.44 -5.31
CA ALA A 113 2.41 7.24 -5.02
C ALA A 113 2.17 6.68 -3.61
N ILE A 114 2.98 5.70 -3.19
CA ILE A 114 2.94 5.14 -1.83
C ILE A 114 3.19 6.23 -0.78
N LEU A 115 4.20 7.08 -0.98
CA LEU A 115 4.51 8.17 -0.06
C LEU A 115 3.38 9.20 -0.01
N VAL A 116 2.81 9.57 -1.17
CA VAL A 116 1.65 10.47 -1.23
C VAL A 116 0.49 9.90 -0.44
N PHE A 117 0.13 8.62 -0.64
CA PHE A 117 -0.97 7.99 0.09
C PHE A 117 -0.68 7.90 1.60
N LEU A 118 0.56 7.62 2.00
CA LEU A 118 0.96 7.58 3.40
C LEU A 118 0.78 8.93 4.09
N PHE A 119 1.39 9.99 3.54
CA PHE A 119 1.31 11.32 4.14
C PHE A 119 -0.09 11.91 4.05
N TRP A 120 -0.78 11.73 2.92
CA TRP A 120 -2.14 12.20 2.76
C TRP A 120 -3.09 11.50 3.74
N GLY A 121 -2.96 10.18 3.94
CA GLY A 121 -3.73 9.45 4.94
C GLY A 121 -3.51 9.98 6.37
N ILE A 122 -2.27 10.29 6.75
CA ILE A 122 -1.97 10.93 8.04
C ILE A 122 -2.65 12.30 8.14
N MET A 123 -2.57 13.12 7.10
CA MET A 123 -3.22 14.44 7.08
C MET A 123 -4.75 14.36 7.19
N ILE A 124 -5.38 13.34 6.58
CA ILE A 124 -6.84 13.15 6.68
C ILE A 124 -7.28 12.92 8.12
N PHE A 125 -6.59 12.04 8.85
CA PHE A 125 -7.03 11.63 10.19
C PHE A 125 -6.45 12.45 11.35
N TRP A 126 -5.31 13.11 11.13
CA TRP A 126 -4.54 13.80 12.18
C TRP A 126 -4.07 15.20 11.81
N GLY A 127 -4.35 15.67 10.59
CA GLY A 127 -4.04 17.03 10.19
C GLY A 127 -4.99 18.03 10.84
N ASN A 128 -4.46 19.18 11.28
CA ASN A 128 -5.25 20.31 11.80
C ASN A 128 -6.15 20.98 10.72
N GLY A 129 -6.06 20.55 9.45
CA GLY A 129 -6.65 21.21 8.29
C GLY A 129 -8.17 21.10 8.13
N PHE A 130 -8.85 20.24 8.89
CA PHE A 130 -10.31 20.17 8.91
C PHE A 130 -10.95 20.89 10.12
N GLY A 131 -10.12 21.41 11.05
CA GLY A 131 -10.59 22.05 12.29
C GLY A 131 -10.92 23.55 12.18
N ILE A 132 -10.65 24.20 11.04
CA ILE A 132 -10.82 25.65 10.88
C ILE A 132 -12.13 26.03 10.17
N ALA A 133 -12.84 25.07 9.54
CA ALA A 133 -14.04 25.35 8.74
C ALA A 133 -15.38 24.96 9.42
N ALA A 134 -15.36 24.67 10.72
CA ALA A 134 -16.54 24.28 11.50
C ALA A 134 -16.79 25.21 12.71
N VAL A 135 -16.56 26.51 12.53
CA VAL A 135 -17.06 27.59 13.39
C VAL A 135 -17.84 28.56 12.53
#